data_AF-A0A1G5LXA3-F1
#
_entry.id   AF-A0A1G5LXA3-F1
#
_cell.length_a   1.000
_cell.length_b   1.000
_cell.length_c   1.000
_cell.angle_alpha   90.00
_cell.angle_beta   90.00
_cell.angle_gamma   90.00
#
_symmetry.space_group_name_H-M   'P 1'
#
loop_
_entity.id
_entity.type
_entity.pdbx_description
1 polymer ?
#
loop_
_entity_poly.entity_id
_entity_poly.type
_entity_poly.pdbx_seq_one_letter_code
_entity_poly.pdbx_strand_id
1 'polypeptide(L)' 'METLRQGLKGMGLTLPSLRIDPVSCAGNEPAPLVDLGRCNIDTALRLSAFLEKKCDGEAGHDG' A
#
# COMPACT_ATOMS: atom_id res chain seq x y z
N MET A 1 9.89 4.82 -4.51
CA MET A 1 8.93 5.66 -3.75
C MET A 1 8.09 6.58 -4.63
N GLU A 2 8.68 7.25 -5.63
CA GLU A 2 7.95 8.12 -6.57
C GLU A 2 6.80 7.39 -7.31
N THR A 3 7.08 6.21 -7.87
CA THR A 3 6.08 5.40 -8.59
C THR A 3 4.90 5.01 -7.69
N LEU A 4 5.17 4.67 -6.44
CA LEU A 4 4.12 4.36 -5.46
C LEU A 4 3.27 5.60 -5.17
N ARG A 5 3.91 6.76 -4.94
CA ARG A 5 3.20 8.03 -4.73
C ARG A 5 2.33 8.41 -5.94
N GLN A 6 2.84 8.27 -7.15
CA GLN A 6 2.10 8.57 -8.37
C GLN A 6 0.94 7.60 -8.61
N GLY A 7 1.14 6.30 -8.39
CA GLY A 7 0.07 5.30 -8.50
C GLY A 7 -1.06 5.56 -7.51
N LEU A 8 -0.72 5.86 -6.25
CA LEU A 8 -1.69 6.22 -5.22
C LEU A 8 -2.43 7.52 -5.55
N LYS A 9 -1.71 8.55 -6.03
CA LYS A 9 -2.32 9.81 -6.49
C LYS A 9 -3.28 9.60 -7.65
N GLY A 10 -2.96 8.70 -8.59
CA GLY A 10 -3.85 8.32 -9.69
C GLY A 10 -5.17 7.71 -9.24
N MET A 11 -5.21 7.10 -8.04
CA MET A 11 -6.42 6.58 -7.42
C MET A 11 -7.16 7.60 -6.53
N GLY A 12 -6.66 8.84 -6.45
CA GLY A 12 -7.19 9.90 -5.57
C GLY A 12 -6.60 9.89 -4.15
N LEU A 13 -5.64 9.00 -3.87
CA LEU A 13 -5.04 8.84 -2.54
C LEU A 13 -3.81 9.73 -2.44
N THR A 14 -3.98 10.93 -1.89
CA THR A 14 -2.85 11.84 -1.63
C THR A 14 -2.32 11.59 -0.23
N LEU A 15 -1.15 10.96 -0.11
CA LEU A 15 -0.53 10.61 1.17
C LEU A 15 0.70 11.50 1.43
N PRO A 16 0.51 12.71 1.97
CA PRO A 16 1.63 13.62 2.26
C PRO A 16 2.59 13.05 3.32
N SER A 17 2.12 12.09 4.12
CA SER A 17 2.88 11.45 5.19
C SER A 17 3.49 10.10 4.79
N LEU A 18 3.42 9.69 3.51
CA LEU A 18 3.99 8.41 3.06
C LEU A 18 5.49 8.34 3.36
N ARG A 19 5.88 7.44 4.25
CA ARG A 19 7.24 7.29 4.77
C ARG A 19 7.65 5.82 4.77
N ILE A 20 8.94 5.56 4.56
CA ILE A 20 9.53 4.26 4.87
C ILE A 20 9.66 4.16 6.39
N ASP A 21 9.28 3.01 6.95
CA ASP A 21 9.63 2.65 8.32
C ASP A 21 11.16 2.43 8.41
N PRO A 22 11.89 3.23 9.20
CA PRO A 22 13.34 3.16 9.25
C PRO A 22 13.84 1.89 9.95
N VAL A 23 13.04 1.29 10.83
CA VAL A 23 13.43 0.08 11.58
C VAL A 23 13.51 -1.13 10.63
N SER A 24 12.57 -1.23 9.69
CA SER A 24 12.54 -2.29 8.70
C SER A 24 13.69 -2.23 7.67
N CYS A 25 14.44 -1.13 7.64
CA CYS A 25 15.63 -0.98 6.81
C CYS A 25 16.93 -1.42 7.50
N ALA A 26 16.92 -1.63 8.82
CA ALA A 26 18.13 -1.84 9.61
C ALA A 26 18.54 -3.32 9.77
N GLY A 27 17.74 -4.27 9.27
CA GLY A 27 17.98 -5.71 9.40
C GLY A 27 19.04 -6.27 8.43
N ASN A 28 19.53 -7.49 8.72
CA ASN A 28 20.46 -8.23 7.85
C ASN A 28 19.79 -8.60 6.51
N GLU A 29 18.48 -8.82 6.54
CA GLU A 29 17.60 -8.99 5.38
C GLU A 29 16.58 -7.85 5.39
N PRO A 30 16.89 -6.68 4.79
CA PRO A 30 16.02 -5.52 4.87
C PRO A 30 14.74 -5.74 4.05
N ALA A 31 13.61 -5.68 4.73
CA ALA A 31 12.27 -5.73 4.14
C ALA A 31 11.56 -4.38 4.38
N PRO A 32 11.83 -3.33 3.58
CA PRO A 32 11.36 -1.98 3.85
C PRO A 32 9.83 -1.90 3.90
N LEU A 33 9.28 -1.57 5.07
CA LEU A 33 7.85 -1.34 5.26
C LEU A 33 7.52 0.13 4.97
N VAL A 34 6.28 0.37 4.55
CA VAL A 34 5.79 1.71 4.23
C VAL A 34 4.66 2.08 5.18
N ASP A 35 4.84 3.15 5.94
CA ASP A 35 3.73 3.78 6.64
C ASP A 35 2.94 4.65 5.66
N LEU A 36 1.66 4.33 5.50
CA LEU A 36 0.76 5.09 4.63
C LEU A 36 0.38 6.45 5.25
N GLY A 37 0.44 6.58 6.58
CA GLY A 37 0.24 7.80 7.38
C GLY A 37 -1.11 8.49 7.19
N ARG A 38 -1.92 8.64 8.26
CA ARG A 38 -3.24 9.35 8.29
C ARG A 38 -4.03 9.29 6.97
N CYS A 39 -4.13 8.10 6.38
CA CYS A 39 -5.00 7.90 5.23
C CYS A 39 -6.44 8.16 5.70
N ASN A 40 -7.23 8.88 4.91
CA ASN A 40 -8.61 9.15 5.29
C ASN A 40 -9.48 7.88 5.11
N ILE A 41 -10.63 7.84 5.77
CA ILE A 41 -11.49 6.64 5.78
C ILE A 41 -12.00 6.29 4.36
N ASP A 42 -12.36 7.28 3.54
CA ASP A 42 -12.77 7.06 2.14
C ASP A 42 -11.67 6.37 1.33
N THR A 43 -10.42 6.84 1.49
CA THR A 43 -9.22 6.27 0.89
C THR A 43 -8.99 4.83 1.33
N ALA A 44 -9.11 4.54 2.63
CA ALA A 44 -8.98 3.18 3.17
C ALA A 44 -10.03 2.25 2.56
N LEU A 45 -11.29 2.68 2.52
CA LEU A 45 -12.41 1.89 1.97
C LEU A 45 -12.24 1.63 0.47
N ARG A 46 -11.83 2.64 -0.31
CA ARG A 46 -11.58 2.49 -1.75
C ARG A 46 -10.43 1.52 -2.02
N LEU A 47 -9.36 1.57 -1.23
CA LEU A 47 -8.24 0.64 -1.32
C LEU A 47 -8.70 -0.79 -0.98
N SER A 48 -9.44 -0.98 0.10
CA SER A 48 -10.00 -2.28 0.47
C SER A 48 -10.85 -2.86 -0.67
N ALA A 49 -11.80 -2.09 -1.21
CA ALA A 49 -12.65 -2.55 -2.31
C ALA A 49 -11.85 -2.95 -3.57
N PHE A 50 -10.76 -2.23 -3.88
CA PHE A 50 -9.87 -2.56 -4.99
C PHE A 50 -9.12 -3.88 -4.77
N LEU A 51 -8.62 -4.11 -3.55
CA LEU A 51 -7.91 -5.34 -3.17
C LEU A 51 -8.85 -6.54 -3.19
N GLU A 52 -10.06 -6.40 -2.64
CA GLU A 52 -11.10 -7.45 -2.70
C GLU A 52 -11.42 -7.81 -4.16
N LYS A 53 -11.60 -6.81 -5.03
CA LYS A 53 -11.85 -7.04 -6.46
C LYS A 53 -10.71 -7.76 -7.17
N LYS A 54 -9.45 -7.55 -6.76
CA LYS A 54 -8.31 -8.30 -7.32
C LYS A 54 -8.22 -9.72 -6.77
N CYS A 55 -8.62 -9.93 -5.51
CA CYS A 55 -8.62 -11.26 -4.90
C CYS A 55 -9.72 -12.16 -5.49
N ASP A 56 -10.84 -11.57 -5.94
CA ASP A 56 -11.92 -12.27 -6.65
C ASP A 56 -11.47 -12.88 -8.00
N GLY A 57 -10.30 -12.51 -8.51
CA GLY A 57 -9.69 -13.07 -9.72
C GLY A 57 -8.61 -14.14 -9.49
N GLU A 58 -8.19 -14.37 -8.24
CA GLU A 58 -7.06 -15.25 -7.89
C GLU A 58 -7.49 -16.32 -6.86
N ALA A 59 -8.71 -16.84 -6.96
CA ALA A 59 -9.10 -18.08 -6.30
C ALA A 59 -8.57 -19.29 -7.09
N GLY A 60 -7.24 -19.44 -7.13
CA GLY A 60 -6.57 -20.48 -7.89
C GLY A 60 -5.06 -20.46 -7.74
N HIS A 61 -4.56 -20.66 -6.52
CA HIS A 61 -3.22 -21.23 -6.36
C HIS A 61 -3.31 -22.48 -5.48
N ASP A 62 -3.02 -23.59 -6.13
CA ASP A 62 -3.06 -24.99 -5.72
C ASP A 62 -2.20 -25.27 -4.49
N GLY A 63 -2.74 -26.10 -3.60
CA GLY A 63 -2.06 -26.70 -2.45
C GLY A 63 -2.79 -27.95 -2.02
#